data_AF-A0A316P451-F1
#
_entry.id   AF-A0A316P451-F1
#
_cell.length_a   1.000
_cell.length_b   1.000
_cell.length_c   1.000
_cell.angle_alpha   90.00
_cell.angle_beta   90.00
_cell.angle_gamma   90.00
#
_symmetry.space_group_name_H-M   'P 1'
#
loop_
_entity.id
_entity.type
_entity.pdbx_description
1 polymer ?
#
loop_
_entity_poly.entity_id
_entity_poly.type
_entity_poly.pdbx_seq_one_letter_code
_entity_poly.pdbx_strand_id
1 'polypeptide(L)'
;MNVYARFLIDDGFAFRLNTVLQFGEGWNVIGAAVLVNPGSAKPVVDVSDCGTLAALSDITGKNDCWKQFSADPTMRFLKKIFNGSYIGEQKKLNGVVLLYNLFNLRNANLQQALEVAGSCKSPLLFCSNEDIASLKAVGKVYLGWGKEGVGPVLRPMAEKVFNAVKDSNAYLYRDFDKNKFRHPIYINRAISRDKEIRKVLTRFGRL
;
A
#
# COMPACT_ATOMS: atom_id res chain seq x y z
N MET A 1 2.03 2.41 16.05
CA MET A 1 1.34 2.52 14.74
C MET A 1 0.28 1.46 14.78
N ASN A 2 -0.97 1.87 14.66
CA ASN A 2 -2.08 0.95 14.58
C ASN A 2 -2.26 0.55 13.11
N VAL A 3 -2.70 -0.69 12.90
CA VAL A 3 -2.92 -1.23 11.56
C VAL A 3 -4.32 -1.79 11.52
N TYR A 4 -5.14 -1.22 10.66
CA TYR A 4 -6.50 -1.68 10.39
C TYR A 4 -6.56 -2.11 8.93
N ALA A 5 -7.27 -3.18 8.63
CA ALA A 5 -7.53 -3.55 7.24
C ALA A 5 -8.90 -4.19 7.14
N ARG A 6 -9.53 -4.03 5.99
CA ARG A 6 -10.72 -4.80 5.65
C ARG A 6 -10.29 -6.23 5.35
N PHE A 7 -10.94 -7.19 5.98
CA PHE A 7 -10.61 -8.61 5.84
C PHE A 7 -11.87 -9.43 5.60
N LEU A 8 -11.91 -10.12 4.46
CA LEU A 8 -13.07 -10.88 4.00
C LEU A 8 -12.64 -12.27 3.54
N ILE A 9 -13.54 -13.23 3.68
CA ILE A 9 -13.44 -14.54 3.04
C ILE A 9 -14.47 -14.57 1.92
N ASP A 10 -14.03 -14.87 0.71
CA ASP A 10 -14.90 -14.98 -0.47
C ASP A 10 -14.34 -16.07 -1.40
N ASP A 11 -15.20 -16.88 -2.01
CA ASP A 11 -14.79 -18.00 -2.88
C ASP A 11 -13.77 -18.95 -2.21
N GLY A 12 -13.85 -19.13 -0.88
CA GLY A 12 -12.89 -19.93 -0.10
C GLY A 12 -11.51 -19.27 0.09
N PHE A 13 -11.30 -18.06 -0.41
CA PHE A 13 -10.06 -17.30 -0.34
C PHE A 13 -10.14 -16.16 0.67
N ALA A 14 -8.99 -15.84 1.28
CA ALA A 14 -8.88 -14.72 2.21
C ALA A 14 -8.33 -13.48 1.52
N PHE A 15 -9.06 -12.37 1.61
CA PHE A 15 -8.69 -11.08 1.05
C PHE A 15 -8.36 -10.08 2.13
N ARG A 16 -7.27 -9.32 1.95
CA ARG A 16 -6.97 -8.15 2.76
C ARG A 16 -7.00 -6.90 1.89
N LEU A 17 -8.03 -6.09 2.10
CA LEU A 17 -8.33 -4.87 1.36
C LEU A 17 -7.99 -3.65 2.22
N ASN A 18 -7.84 -2.49 1.57
CA ASN A 18 -7.86 -1.16 2.19
C ASN A 18 -7.19 -1.11 3.58
N THR A 19 -5.85 -1.17 3.62
CA THR A 19 -5.12 -1.12 4.88
C THR A 19 -4.90 0.33 5.31
N VAL A 20 -5.11 0.63 6.59
CA VAL A 20 -4.94 1.94 7.22
C VAL A 20 -3.80 1.84 8.23
N LEU A 21 -2.72 2.59 7.98
CA LEU A 21 -1.58 2.70 8.89
C LEU A 21 -1.69 4.02 9.66
N GLN A 22 -2.13 3.95 10.92
CA GLN A 22 -2.28 5.12 11.78
C GLN A 22 -1.00 5.39 12.58
N PHE A 23 -0.44 6.58 12.41
CA PHE A 23 0.72 7.08 13.15
C PHE A 23 0.28 8.16 14.13
N GLY A 24 0.74 8.07 15.38
CA GLY A 24 0.25 8.97 16.43
C GLY A 24 -1.23 8.73 16.70
N GLU A 25 -1.96 9.82 16.88
CA GLU A 25 -3.39 9.82 17.22
C GLU A 25 -4.26 10.43 16.11
N GLY A 26 -3.64 11.13 15.15
CA GLY A 26 -4.33 11.81 14.06
C GLY A 26 -4.92 10.86 13.02
N TRP A 27 -6.01 11.30 12.40
CA TRP A 27 -6.73 10.57 11.34
C TRP A 27 -6.61 11.20 9.94
N ASN A 28 -6.01 12.39 9.83
CA ASN A 28 -5.77 13.05 8.55
C ASN A 28 -4.91 12.15 7.64
N VAL A 29 -5.36 11.97 6.39
CA VAL A 29 -4.59 11.22 5.40
C VAL A 29 -3.35 12.03 5.00
N ILE A 30 -2.18 11.48 5.29
CA ILE A 30 -0.87 12.12 5.02
C ILE A 30 -0.14 11.47 3.84
N GLY A 31 -0.74 10.44 3.23
CA GLY A 31 -0.19 9.78 2.06
C GLY A 31 -0.82 8.41 1.81
N ALA A 32 -0.41 7.78 0.71
CA ALA A 32 -0.82 6.43 0.37
C ALA A 32 0.33 5.62 -0.22
N ALA A 33 0.24 4.30 -0.15
CA ALA A 33 1.17 3.39 -0.78
C ALA A 33 0.44 2.29 -1.53
N VAL A 34 1.02 1.83 -2.63
CA VAL A 34 0.53 0.67 -3.38
C VAL A 34 1.63 -0.36 -3.48
N LEU A 35 1.38 -1.54 -2.93
CA LEU A 35 2.28 -2.69 -2.96
C LEU A 35 1.71 -3.81 -3.83
N VAL A 36 2.46 -4.91 -3.97
CA VAL A 36 2.06 -6.01 -4.84
C VAL A 36 0.91 -6.83 -4.25
N ASN A 37 1.11 -7.42 -3.08
CA ASN A 37 0.11 -8.24 -2.43
C ASN A 37 0.22 -8.17 -0.90
N PRO A 38 -0.86 -8.49 -0.16
CA PRO A 38 -0.76 -8.64 1.28
C PRO A 38 -0.04 -9.94 1.62
N GLY A 39 0.91 -9.86 2.55
CA GLY A 39 1.56 -11.04 3.12
C GLY A 39 0.59 -11.91 3.93
N SER A 40 1.10 -12.97 4.56
CA SER A 40 0.30 -13.98 5.27
C SER A 40 -0.26 -13.55 6.64
N ALA A 41 -0.12 -12.29 7.06
CA ALA A 41 -0.59 -11.84 8.37
C ALA A 41 -2.09 -12.11 8.56
N LYS A 42 -2.47 -12.66 9.73
CA LYS A 42 -3.87 -12.87 10.13
C LYS A 42 -4.37 -11.67 10.95
N PRO A 43 -5.69 -11.39 10.95
CA PRO A 43 -6.24 -10.41 11.86
C PRO A 43 -6.00 -10.85 13.31
N VAL A 44 -5.81 -9.87 14.19
CA VAL A 44 -5.68 -10.08 15.65
C VAL A 44 -7.06 -10.08 16.28
N VAL A 45 -7.89 -9.08 15.94
CA VAL A 45 -9.23 -8.89 16.50
C VAL A 45 -10.09 -8.07 15.55
N ASP A 46 -11.40 -8.18 15.72
CA ASP A 46 -12.38 -7.24 15.17
C ASP A 46 -12.20 -5.83 15.71
N VAL A 47 -12.39 -4.82 14.86
CA VAL A 47 -12.49 -3.44 15.32
C VAL A 47 -13.93 -3.21 15.77
N SER A 48 -14.13 -2.99 17.07
CA SER A 48 -15.45 -2.72 17.66
C SER A 48 -15.60 -1.31 18.24
N ASP A 49 -14.50 -0.57 18.37
CA ASP A 49 -14.53 0.81 18.87
C ASP A 49 -15.24 1.74 17.87
N CYS A 50 -16.37 2.33 18.28
CA CYS A 50 -17.20 3.16 17.43
C CYS A 50 -16.46 4.37 16.86
N GLY A 51 -15.58 5.01 17.66
CA GLY A 51 -14.80 6.16 17.21
C GLY A 51 -13.81 5.80 16.10
N THR A 52 -13.11 4.66 16.27
CA THR A 52 -12.21 4.11 15.27
C THR A 52 -12.96 3.70 14.00
N LEU A 53 -14.13 3.05 14.13
CA LEU A 53 -14.95 2.66 12.98
C LEU A 53 -15.46 3.88 12.20
N ALA A 54 -15.92 4.93 12.90
CA ALA A 54 -16.33 6.19 12.29
C ALA A 54 -15.17 6.84 11.53
N ALA A 55 -13.99 6.93 12.16
CA ALA A 55 -12.81 7.51 11.51
C ALA A 55 -12.35 6.70 10.28
N LEU A 56 -12.41 5.36 10.34
CA LEU A 56 -12.11 4.49 9.20
C LEU A 56 -13.12 4.68 8.06
N SER A 57 -14.41 4.81 8.40
CA SER A 57 -15.47 5.13 7.45
C SER A 57 -15.22 6.46 6.77
N ASP A 58 -14.93 7.53 7.52
CA ASP A 58 -14.72 8.87 7.00
C ASP A 58 -13.55 8.94 6.00
N ILE A 59 -12.44 8.26 6.28
CA ILE A 59 -11.24 8.34 5.44
C ILE A 59 -11.27 7.39 4.24
N THR A 60 -12.07 6.33 4.27
CA THR A 60 -12.09 5.29 3.21
C THR A 60 -13.40 5.17 2.45
N GLY A 61 -14.49 5.71 3.01
CA GLY A 61 -15.87 5.45 2.58
C GLY A 61 -16.32 4.00 2.80
N LYS A 62 -15.63 3.22 3.64
CA LYS A 62 -15.92 1.79 3.88
C LYS A 62 -16.32 1.53 5.33
N ASN A 63 -17.45 0.83 5.51
CA ASN A 63 -18.12 0.72 6.81
C ASN A 63 -18.13 -0.71 7.37
N ASP A 64 -17.42 -1.63 6.73
CA ASP A 64 -17.56 -3.07 6.94
C ASP A 64 -16.22 -3.79 7.11
N CYS A 65 -16.27 -4.92 7.81
CA CYS A 65 -15.21 -5.93 7.85
C CYS A 65 -13.83 -5.44 8.33
N TRP A 66 -13.78 -4.38 9.13
CA TRP A 66 -12.54 -3.85 9.70
C TRP A 66 -11.98 -4.77 10.80
N LYS A 67 -10.73 -5.19 10.61
CA LYS A 67 -9.97 -5.95 11.61
C LYS A 67 -8.67 -5.22 11.94
N GLN A 68 -8.18 -5.41 13.16
CA GLN A 68 -6.86 -4.95 13.58
C GLN A 68 -5.78 -6.00 13.24
N PHE A 69 -4.60 -5.54 12.85
CA PHE A 69 -3.43 -6.37 12.54
C PHE A 69 -2.20 -5.91 13.31
N SER A 70 -1.24 -6.82 13.47
CA SER A 70 0.12 -6.44 13.91
C SER A 70 0.91 -5.84 12.75
N ALA A 71 1.70 -4.80 13.04
CA ALA A 71 2.59 -4.21 12.04
C ALA A 71 3.73 -5.16 11.66
N ASP A 72 3.89 -5.42 10.37
CA ASP A 72 4.96 -6.24 9.80
C ASP A 72 6.21 -5.39 9.41
N PRO A 73 7.34 -6.02 9.04
CA PRO A 73 8.53 -5.30 8.62
C PRO A 73 8.32 -4.35 7.43
N THR A 74 7.49 -4.72 6.44
CA THR A 74 7.20 -3.88 5.27
C THR A 74 6.53 -2.58 5.71
N MET A 75 5.53 -2.66 6.61
CA MET A 75 4.84 -1.48 7.14
C MET A 75 5.80 -0.58 7.95
N ARG A 76 6.76 -1.16 8.68
CA ARG A 76 7.81 -0.39 9.37
C ARG A 76 8.76 0.29 8.38
N PHE A 77 9.05 -0.34 7.25
CA PHE A 77 9.85 0.29 6.20
C PHE A 77 9.08 1.37 5.44
N LEU A 78 7.76 1.21 5.25
CA LEU A 78 6.90 2.30 4.76
C LEU A 78 6.95 3.49 5.71
N LYS A 79 6.86 3.28 7.04
CA LYS A 79 7.05 4.36 8.02
C LYS A 79 8.34 5.13 7.77
N LYS A 80 9.46 4.43 7.50
CA LYS A 80 10.77 5.04 7.20
C LYS A 80 10.82 5.84 5.88
N ILE A 81 9.97 5.47 4.92
CA ILE A 81 9.80 6.22 3.65
C ILE A 81 9.04 7.51 3.93
N PHE A 82 7.87 7.42 4.56
CA PHE A 82 6.99 8.57 4.81
C PHE A 82 7.58 9.57 5.82
N ASN A 83 8.32 9.08 6.82
CA ASN A 83 8.90 9.95 7.82
C ASN A 83 10.25 10.56 7.40
N GLY A 84 10.79 10.24 6.22
CA GLY A 84 12.08 10.80 5.75
C GLY A 84 13.34 10.17 6.37
N SER A 85 13.23 9.07 7.15
CA SER A 85 14.39 8.42 7.78
C SER A 85 15.47 8.01 6.76
N TYR A 86 15.10 7.59 5.55
CA TYR A 86 16.09 7.16 4.54
C TYR A 86 16.89 8.31 3.91
N ILE A 87 16.46 9.55 4.08
CA ILE A 87 17.11 10.73 3.48
C ILE A 87 17.72 11.67 4.53
N GLY A 88 17.66 11.30 5.82
CA GLY A 88 18.17 12.11 6.92
C GLY A 88 17.22 13.22 7.38
N GLU A 89 15.95 13.19 6.95
CA GLU A 89 14.94 14.20 7.26
C GLU A 89 13.84 13.62 8.14
N GLN A 90 14.23 12.88 9.19
CA GLN A 90 13.29 12.13 10.01
C GLN A 90 12.30 13.05 10.75
N LYS A 91 11.01 12.90 10.48
CA LYS A 91 9.91 13.62 11.14
C LYS A 91 9.04 12.68 11.99
N LYS A 92 8.39 13.22 13.02
CA LYS A 92 7.34 12.49 13.74
C LYS A 92 6.08 12.49 12.88
N LEU A 93 5.57 11.31 12.53
CA LEU A 93 4.30 11.19 11.79
C LEU A 93 3.12 11.27 12.75
N ASN A 94 2.09 12.03 12.36
CA ASN A 94 0.78 12.07 13.01
C ASN A 94 -0.30 12.12 11.91
N GLY A 95 -1.09 11.06 11.77
CA GLY A 95 -2.02 10.88 10.66
C GLY A 95 -2.00 9.47 10.08
N VAL A 96 -2.63 9.30 8.93
CA VAL A 96 -2.84 8.00 8.27
C VAL A 96 -2.09 7.89 6.95
N VAL A 97 -1.45 6.74 6.73
CA VAL A 97 -1.08 6.29 5.38
C VAL A 97 -2.04 5.18 4.94
N LEU A 98 -2.70 5.38 3.80
CA LEU A 98 -3.52 4.35 3.17
C LEU A 98 -2.62 3.37 2.41
N LEU A 99 -2.83 2.07 2.57
CA LEU A 99 -2.04 1.01 1.93
C LEU A 99 -2.97 0.11 1.12
N TYR A 100 -2.76 0.11 -0.19
CA TYR A 100 -3.46 -0.71 -1.16
C TYR A 100 -2.52 -1.77 -1.74
N ASN A 101 -3.10 -2.82 -2.32
CA ASN A 101 -2.36 -3.84 -3.04
C ASN A 101 -2.86 -3.90 -4.49
N LEU A 102 -1.98 -4.18 -5.43
CA LEU A 102 -2.40 -4.51 -6.80
C LEU A 102 -3.25 -5.79 -6.80
N PHE A 103 -2.88 -6.74 -5.94
CA PHE A 103 -3.48 -8.05 -5.78
C PHE A 103 -3.82 -8.30 -4.31
N ASN A 104 -5.08 -8.51 -3.98
CA ASN A 104 -5.55 -8.49 -2.58
C ASN A 104 -5.59 -9.85 -1.89
N LEU A 105 -5.29 -10.93 -2.62
CA LEU A 105 -5.27 -12.26 -2.06
C LEU A 105 -4.17 -12.37 -1.00
N ARG A 106 -4.55 -12.78 0.21
CA ARG A 106 -3.64 -12.98 1.33
C ARG A 106 -2.81 -14.24 1.11
N ASN A 107 -1.56 -14.06 0.70
CA ASN A 107 -0.62 -15.17 0.55
C ASN A 107 0.82 -14.68 0.81
N ALA A 108 1.63 -15.47 1.53
CA ALA A 108 3.06 -15.17 1.69
C ALA A 108 3.84 -15.40 0.39
N ASN A 109 3.38 -16.33 -0.45
CA ASN A 109 4.00 -16.68 -1.71
C ASN A 109 3.18 -16.10 -2.87
N LEU A 110 3.73 -15.08 -3.53
CA LEU A 110 3.06 -14.44 -4.65
C LEU A 110 2.87 -15.40 -5.85
N GLN A 111 3.81 -16.31 -6.13
CA GLN A 111 3.66 -17.25 -7.24
C GLN A 111 2.45 -18.16 -7.03
N GLN A 112 2.33 -18.74 -5.84
CA GLN A 112 1.14 -19.53 -5.47
C GLN A 112 -0.13 -18.69 -5.57
N ALA A 113 -0.07 -17.42 -5.16
CA ALA A 113 -1.19 -16.51 -5.22
C ALA A 113 -1.63 -16.22 -6.68
N LEU A 114 -0.67 -16.09 -7.60
CA LEU A 114 -0.93 -15.88 -9.03
C LEU A 114 -1.42 -17.15 -9.73
N GLU A 115 -0.97 -18.33 -9.30
CA GLU A 115 -1.48 -19.61 -9.81
C GLU A 115 -2.98 -19.80 -9.49
N VAL A 116 -3.38 -19.53 -8.25
CA VAL A 116 -4.80 -19.63 -7.84
C VAL A 116 -5.66 -18.46 -8.32
N ALA A 117 -5.03 -17.34 -8.72
CA ALA A 117 -5.73 -16.18 -9.28
C ALA A 117 -6.54 -16.55 -10.52
N GLY A 118 -6.03 -17.46 -11.36
CA GLY A 118 -6.71 -17.90 -12.58
C GLY A 118 -8.04 -18.62 -12.33
N SER A 119 -8.21 -19.23 -11.14
CA SER A 119 -9.45 -19.90 -10.73
C SER A 119 -10.37 -19.05 -9.86
N CYS A 120 -9.87 -17.96 -9.28
CA CYS A 120 -10.63 -17.12 -8.36
C CYS A 120 -11.55 -16.18 -9.15
N LYS A 121 -12.86 -16.26 -8.88
CA LYS A 121 -13.87 -15.41 -9.55
C LYS A 121 -14.25 -14.17 -8.73
N SER A 122 -13.66 -14.01 -7.55
CA SER A 122 -13.96 -12.90 -6.65
C SER A 122 -13.64 -11.55 -7.30
N PRO A 123 -14.55 -10.56 -7.23
CA PRO A 123 -14.25 -9.20 -7.68
C PRO A 123 -13.21 -8.50 -6.78
N LEU A 124 -12.89 -9.08 -5.62
CA LEU A 124 -11.96 -8.53 -4.65
C LEU A 124 -10.49 -8.78 -5.00
N LEU A 125 -10.22 -9.60 -6.02
CA LEU A 125 -8.90 -10.11 -6.34
C LEU A 125 -7.86 -9.01 -6.61
N PHE A 126 -8.27 -7.93 -7.24
CA PHE A 126 -7.41 -6.80 -7.58
C PHE A 126 -7.89 -5.50 -6.94
N CYS A 127 -7.02 -4.49 -6.95
CA CYS A 127 -7.37 -3.12 -6.62
C CYS A 127 -8.59 -2.65 -7.45
N SER A 128 -9.58 -2.05 -6.82
CA SER A 128 -10.81 -1.61 -7.50
C SER A 128 -10.64 -0.23 -8.16
N ASN A 129 -11.55 0.15 -9.06
CA ASN A 129 -11.57 1.51 -9.62
C ASN A 129 -11.83 2.58 -8.53
N GLU A 130 -12.59 2.24 -7.50
CA GLU A 130 -12.84 3.11 -6.35
C GLU A 130 -11.54 3.34 -5.56
N ASP A 131 -10.75 2.30 -5.34
CA ASP A 131 -9.44 2.41 -4.69
C ASP A 131 -8.51 3.33 -5.49
N ILE A 132 -8.50 3.21 -6.82
CA ILE A 132 -7.71 4.05 -7.72
C ILE A 132 -8.17 5.53 -7.65
N ALA A 133 -9.48 5.77 -7.58
CA ALA A 133 -10.03 7.11 -7.41
C ALA A 133 -9.59 7.72 -6.06
N SER A 134 -9.65 6.94 -4.98
CA SER A 134 -9.16 7.36 -3.66
C SER A 134 -7.66 7.67 -3.68
N LEU A 135 -6.84 6.85 -4.34
CA LEU A 135 -5.40 7.11 -4.50
C LEU A 135 -5.11 8.43 -5.21
N LYS A 136 -5.88 8.77 -6.25
CA LYS A 136 -5.74 10.03 -6.99
C LYS A 136 -5.98 11.25 -6.09
N ALA A 137 -6.88 11.15 -5.12
CA ALA A 137 -7.22 12.25 -4.20
C ALA A 137 -6.13 12.55 -3.15
N VAL A 138 -5.26 11.58 -2.82
CA VAL A 138 -4.28 11.72 -1.74
C VAL A 138 -3.07 12.60 -2.10
N GLY A 139 -2.76 12.75 -3.39
CA GLY A 139 -1.64 13.57 -3.88
C GLY A 139 -0.24 12.97 -3.65
N LYS A 140 0.03 12.39 -2.48
CA LYS A 140 1.33 11.77 -2.12
C LYS A 140 1.24 10.24 -2.07
N VAL A 141 1.64 9.57 -3.15
CA VAL A 141 1.46 8.12 -3.33
C VAL A 141 2.79 7.41 -3.62
N TYR A 142 3.20 6.50 -2.75
CA TYR A 142 4.38 5.66 -2.92
C TYR A 142 4.05 4.37 -3.70
N LEU A 143 4.71 4.13 -4.84
CA LEU A 143 4.53 2.93 -5.65
C LEU A 143 5.69 1.94 -5.41
N GLY A 144 5.38 0.79 -4.81
CA GLY A 144 6.36 -0.14 -4.24
C GLY A 144 6.15 -1.60 -4.58
N TRP A 145 5.50 -1.93 -5.69
CA TRP A 145 5.20 -3.32 -6.08
C TRP A 145 6.37 -4.11 -6.68
N GLY A 146 7.53 -3.50 -6.88
CA GLY A 146 8.74 -4.16 -7.37
C GLY A 146 8.63 -4.64 -8.82
N LYS A 147 9.43 -5.66 -9.15
CA LYS A 147 9.40 -6.30 -10.47
C LYS A 147 8.14 -7.15 -10.67
N GLU A 148 7.51 -7.52 -9.58
CA GLU A 148 6.35 -8.39 -9.55
C GLU A 148 5.12 -7.69 -10.14
N GLY A 149 4.93 -6.40 -9.83
CA GLY A 149 3.85 -5.60 -10.42
C GLY A 149 4.02 -5.27 -11.91
N VAL A 150 5.21 -5.48 -12.50
CA VAL A 150 5.43 -5.31 -13.95
C VAL A 150 5.29 -6.60 -14.75
N GLY A 151 5.03 -7.73 -14.07
CA GLY A 151 4.74 -9.01 -14.73
C GLY A 151 3.38 -9.02 -15.44
N PRO A 152 3.15 -9.93 -16.39
CA PRO A 152 2.01 -9.89 -17.31
C PRO A 152 0.64 -9.90 -16.60
N VAL A 153 0.52 -10.60 -15.47
CA VAL A 153 -0.74 -10.69 -14.72
C VAL A 153 -1.09 -9.38 -14.00
N LEU A 154 -0.09 -8.71 -13.41
CA LEU A 154 -0.32 -7.53 -12.57
C LEU A 154 -0.13 -6.20 -13.31
N ARG A 155 0.59 -6.21 -14.43
CA ARG A 155 0.90 -5.01 -15.22
C ARG A 155 -0.34 -4.21 -15.61
N PRO A 156 -1.46 -4.80 -16.07
CA PRO A 156 -2.65 -4.02 -16.40
C PRO A 156 -3.19 -3.20 -15.22
N MET A 157 -3.14 -3.75 -14.00
CA MET A 157 -3.55 -3.03 -12.80
C MET A 157 -2.50 -2.00 -12.37
N ALA A 158 -1.22 -2.35 -12.44
CA ALA A 158 -0.12 -1.44 -12.12
C ALA A 158 -0.12 -0.20 -13.02
N GLU A 159 -0.37 -0.36 -14.33
CA GLU A 159 -0.46 0.74 -15.28
C GLU A 159 -1.67 1.64 -15.00
N LYS A 160 -2.83 1.07 -14.64
CA LYS A 160 -4.00 1.85 -14.22
C LYS A 160 -3.69 2.71 -13.00
N VAL A 161 -3.12 2.11 -11.95
CA VAL A 161 -2.71 2.85 -10.74
C VAL A 161 -1.68 3.91 -11.07
N PHE A 162 -0.64 3.57 -11.83
CA PHE A 162 0.41 4.50 -12.23
C PHE A 162 -0.16 5.70 -12.99
N ASN A 163 -1.00 5.45 -14.00
CA ASN A 163 -1.60 6.52 -14.79
C ASN A 163 -2.51 7.43 -13.96
N ALA A 164 -3.17 6.90 -12.93
CA ALA A 164 -4.02 7.71 -12.05
C ALA A 164 -3.22 8.68 -11.15
N VAL A 165 -1.98 8.35 -10.78
CA VAL A 165 -1.22 9.12 -9.78
C VAL A 165 0.06 9.78 -10.31
N LYS A 166 0.56 9.41 -11.49
CA LYS A 166 1.85 9.90 -12.02
C LYS A 166 1.94 11.42 -12.14
N ASP A 167 0.82 12.09 -12.40
CA ASP A 167 0.76 13.54 -12.59
C ASP A 167 0.89 14.33 -11.29
N SER A 168 0.36 13.80 -10.19
CA SER A 168 0.50 14.39 -8.85
C SER A 168 1.78 13.96 -8.12
N ASN A 169 2.51 12.99 -8.66
CA ASN A 169 3.66 12.38 -8.00
C ASN A 169 4.96 12.60 -8.80
N ALA A 170 5.51 13.82 -8.69
CA ALA A 170 6.68 14.28 -9.43
C ALA A 170 7.99 13.47 -9.23
N TYR A 171 8.04 12.53 -8.28
CA TYR A 171 9.18 11.62 -8.15
C TYR A 171 9.20 10.52 -9.21
N LEU A 172 8.06 10.25 -9.85
CA LEU A 172 7.91 9.23 -10.89
C LEU A 172 8.39 9.75 -12.24
N TYR A 173 9.03 8.87 -13.00
CA TYR A 173 9.21 9.11 -14.43
C TYR A 173 7.87 8.96 -15.15
N ARG A 174 7.64 9.76 -16.20
CA ARG A 174 6.40 9.73 -17.00
C ARG A 174 6.19 8.41 -17.74
N ASP A 175 7.29 7.80 -18.13
CA ASP A 175 7.37 6.48 -18.74
C ASP A 175 7.34 5.40 -17.64
N PHE A 176 6.38 4.50 -17.71
CA PHE A 176 6.16 3.44 -16.73
C PHE A 176 7.43 2.58 -16.55
N ASP A 177 8.06 2.17 -17.64
CA ASP A 177 9.18 1.22 -17.62
C ASP A 177 10.50 1.84 -17.13
N LYS A 178 10.57 3.18 -17.02
CA LYS A 178 11.70 3.87 -16.37
C LYS A 178 11.64 3.84 -14.84
N ASN A 179 10.50 3.43 -14.27
CA ASN A 179 10.32 3.37 -12.83
C ASN A 179 10.64 1.96 -12.29
N LYS A 180 11.45 1.89 -11.23
CA LYS A 180 11.82 0.60 -10.59
C LYS A 180 10.83 0.11 -9.54
N PHE A 181 9.87 0.97 -9.14
CA PHE A 181 8.82 0.69 -8.16
C PHE A 181 9.29 -0.07 -6.91
N ARG A 182 10.45 0.30 -6.35
CA ARG A 182 11.17 -0.59 -5.41
C ARG A 182 10.33 -0.94 -4.18
N HIS A 183 10.24 -2.23 -3.86
CA HIS A 183 9.54 -2.65 -2.64
C HIS A 183 10.25 -2.14 -1.37
N PRO A 184 9.52 -1.72 -0.30
CA PRO A 184 10.11 -1.15 0.91
C PRO A 184 11.19 -2.02 1.58
N ILE A 185 11.04 -3.35 1.54
CA ILE A 185 12.06 -4.29 2.05
C ILE A 185 13.39 -4.11 1.31
N TYR A 186 13.36 -3.96 -0.01
CA TYR A 186 14.58 -3.84 -0.82
C TYR A 186 15.24 -2.48 -0.68
N ILE A 187 14.48 -1.41 -0.41
CA ILE A 187 15.04 -0.10 -0.05
C ILE A 187 15.92 -0.24 1.17
N ASN A 188 15.41 -0.85 2.25
CA ASN A 188 16.17 -0.95 3.49
C ASN A 188 17.52 -1.68 3.31
N ARG A 189 17.58 -2.64 2.39
CA ARG A 189 18.79 -3.42 2.07
C ARG A 189 19.78 -2.68 1.17
N ALA A 190 19.29 -1.82 0.28
CA ALA A 190 20.09 -1.24 -0.81
C ALA A 190 20.37 0.26 -0.68
N ILE A 191 19.71 0.98 0.26
CA ILE A 191 19.76 2.44 0.36
C ILE A 191 21.18 3.02 0.50
N SER A 192 22.10 2.30 1.15
CA SER A 192 23.49 2.72 1.31
C SER A 192 24.34 2.59 0.05
N ARG A 193 23.90 1.78 -0.93
CA ARG A 193 24.68 1.41 -2.12
C ARG A 193 24.10 1.98 -3.42
N ASP A 194 22.79 2.22 -3.46
CA ASP A 194 22.09 2.66 -4.67
C ASP A 194 21.68 4.15 -4.57
N LYS A 195 22.48 5.01 -5.23
CA LYS A 195 22.24 6.46 -5.28
C LYS A 195 20.90 6.82 -5.91
N GLU A 196 20.38 6.01 -6.83
CA GLU A 196 19.07 6.28 -7.47
C GLU A 196 17.92 6.10 -6.48
N ILE A 197 18.01 5.14 -5.55
CA ILE A 197 17.01 5.00 -4.48
C ILE A 197 16.94 6.28 -3.67
N ARG A 198 18.10 6.81 -3.25
CA ARG A 198 18.15 8.03 -2.45
C ARG A 198 17.58 9.22 -3.22
N LYS A 199 17.90 9.38 -4.51
CA LYS A 199 17.32 10.45 -5.36
C LYS A 199 15.80 10.35 -5.43
N VAL A 200 15.27 9.15 -5.69
CA VAL A 200 13.82 8.90 -5.75
C VAL A 200 13.16 9.23 -4.42
N LEU A 201 13.72 8.76 -3.30
CA LEU A 201 13.16 9.03 -1.97
C LEU A 201 13.26 10.51 -1.58
N THR A 202 14.32 11.22 -1.99
CA THR A 202 14.41 12.67 -1.79
C THR A 202 13.33 13.41 -2.57
N ARG A 203 13.05 13.02 -3.82
CA ARG A 203 11.93 13.61 -4.59
C ARG A 203 10.58 13.28 -3.97
N PHE A 204 10.38 12.04 -3.53
CA PHE A 204 9.15 11.63 -2.84
C PHE A 204 8.92 12.40 -1.52
N GLY A 205 10.00 12.61 -0.75
CA GLY A 205 9.93 13.36 0.51
C GLY A 205 9.50 14.82 0.34
N ARG A 206 9.73 15.40 -0.84
CA ARG A 206 9.42 16.79 -1.20
C ARG A 206 8.05 16.99 -1.86
N LEU A 207 7.29 15.92 -2.10
CA LEU A 207 5.85 16.03 -2.37
C LEU A 207 5.14 16.57 -1.13
#